data_AF-A6IV84-F1
#
_entry.id   AF-A6IV84-F1
#
_cell.length_a   1.000
_cell.length_b   1.000
_cell.length_c   1.000
_cell.angle_alpha   90.00
_cell.angle_beta   90.00
_cell.angle_gamma   90.00
#
_symmetry.space_group_name_H-M   'P 1'
#
loop_
_entity.id
_entity.type
_entity.pdbx_description
1 polymer ?
#
loop_
_entity_poly.entity_id
_entity_poly.type
_entity_poly.pdbx_seq_one_letter_code
_entity_poly.pdbx_strand_id
1 'polypeptide(L)' 'MNQTCYLNNAAKYDDIKKLVKLALRGLLRTALCYTEDQVFSNDLNDDTHFSTFDVMAGIVFNDNNLISCPPKNKMP' A
#
# COMPACT_ATOMS: atom_id res chain seq x y z
N MET A 1 0.78 -6.94 -8.05
CA MET A 1 1.83 -6.32 -8.92
C MET A 1 2.78 -5.48 -8.06
N ASN A 2 4.01 -5.19 -8.46
CA ASN A 2 4.90 -4.30 -7.69
C ASN A 2 4.82 -2.90 -8.31
N GLN A 3 4.54 -1.87 -7.49
CA GLN A 3 4.43 -0.50 -7.96
C GLN A 3 5.55 0.37 -7.37
N THR A 4 6.39 0.92 -8.24
CA THR A 4 7.46 1.86 -7.88
C THR A 4 7.10 3.22 -8.44
N CYS A 5 7.07 4.25 -7.59
CA CYS A 5 6.80 5.62 -8.03
C CYS A 5 7.80 6.62 -7.45
N TYR A 6 8.02 7.68 -8.23
CA TYR A 6 8.83 8.84 -7.83
C TYR A 6 7.91 9.90 -7.25
N LEU A 7 8.22 10.38 -6.05
CA LEU A 7 7.53 11.50 -5.43
C LEU A 7 8.13 12.82 -5.92
N ASN A 8 7.27 13.79 -6.20
CA ASN A 8 7.70 15.15 -6.55
C ASN A 8 8.37 15.88 -5.38
N ASN A 9 7.94 15.57 -4.15
CA ASN A 9 8.46 16.14 -2.92
C ASN A 9 8.98 15.02 -2.03
N ALA A 10 10.09 15.28 -1.33
CA ALA A 10 10.65 14.34 -0.37
C ALA A 10 9.62 14.01 0.73
N ALA A 11 9.46 12.72 1.04
CA ALA A 11 8.55 12.27 2.08
C ALA A 11 9.15 11.09 2.85
N LYS A 12 9.05 11.16 4.18
CA LYS A 12 9.45 10.05 5.05
C LYS A 12 8.41 8.95 4.97
N TYR A 13 8.86 7.69 5.00
CA TYR A 13 7.97 6.53 4.93
C TYR A 13 6.85 6.56 5.98
N ASP A 14 7.14 7.01 7.20
CA ASP A 14 6.13 7.15 8.26
C ASP A 14 5.06 8.20 7.94
N ASP A 15 5.40 9.24 7.20
CA ASP A 15 4.42 10.25 6.77
C ASP A 15 3.52 9.71 5.67
N ILE A 16 4.05 8.86 4.78
CA ILE A 16 3.26 8.12 3.80
C ILE A 16 2.30 7.14 4.49
N LYS A 17 2.76 6.39 5.50
CA LYS A 17 1.88 5.51 6.30
C LYS A 17 0.74 6.30 6.94
N LYS A 18 1.03 7.47 7.53
CA LYS A 18 0.00 8.33 8.13
C LYS A 18 -1.00 8.81 7.09
N LEU A 19 -0.55 9.26 5.92
CA LEU A 19 -1.41 9.71 4.84
C LEU A 19 -2.32 8.59 4.31
N VAL A 20 -1.79 7.37 4.18
CA VAL A 20 -2.60 6.20 3.80
C VAL A 20 -3.64 5.88 4.86
N LYS A 21 -3.25 5.84 6.15
CA LYS A 21 -4.21 5.67 7.28
C LYS A 21 -5.28 6.76 7.31
N LEU A 22 -4.94 7.99 6.97
CA LEU A 22 -5.89 9.10 6.89
C LEU A 22 -6.86 8.92 5.71
N ALA A 23 -6.37 8.52 4.54
CA ALA A 23 -7.22 8.27 3.37
C ALA A 23 -8.23 7.13 3.60
N LEU A 24 -7.84 6.12 4.38
CA LEU A 24 -8.72 5.02 4.82
C LEU A 24 -9.83 5.45 5.78
N ARG A 25 -9.65 6.56 6.51
CA ARG A 25 -10.72 7.11 7.35
C ARG A 25 -11.80 7.82 6.53
N GLY A 26 -11.53 8.10 5.26
CA GLY A 26 -12.43 8.80 4.36
C GLY A 26 -12.95 7.91 3.24
N LEU A 27 -12.79 8.40 2.01
CA LEU A 27 -13.38 7.83 0.80
C LEU A 27 -12.87 6.42 0.46
N LEU A 28 -11.67 6.06 0.93
CA LEU A 28 -11.00 4.81 0.53
C LEU A 28 -11.27 3.63 1.47
N ARG A 29 -12.09 3.81 2.52
CA ARG A 29 -12.32 2.76 3.54
C ARG A 29 -12.80 1.43 2.97
N THR A 30 -13.62 1.46 1.92
CA THR A 30 -14.16 0.26 1.27
C THR A 30 -13.29 -0.25 0.14
N ALA A 31 -12.31 0.54 -0.32
CA ALA A 31 -11.53 0.26 -1.51
C ALA A 31 -10.09 -0.17 -1.21
N LEU A 32 -9.52 0.30 -0.11
CA LEU A 32 -8.13 0.08 0.27
C LEU A 32 -8.08 -0.60 1.64
N CYS A 33 -7.21 -1.58 1.79
CA CYS A 33 -6.84 -2.19 3.06
C CYS A 33 -5.44 -1.71 3.47
N TYR A 34 -5.14 -1.70 4.76
CA TYR A 34 -3.81 -1.37 5.29
C TYR A 34 -3.43 -2.37 6.34
N THR A 35 -2.24 -2.96 6.21
CA THR A 35 -1.70 -3.94 7.14
C THR A 35 -0.26 -3.60 7.52
N GLU A 36 0.03 -3.73 8.81
CA GLU A 36 1.39 -3.72 9.37
C GLU A 36 1.89 -5.14 9.68
N ASP A 37 1.04 -6.15 9.47
CA ASP A 37 1.35 -7.55 9.72
C ASP A 37 2.06 -8.17 8.51
N GLN A 38 2.89 -9.18 8.78
CA GLN A 38 3.49 -9.99 7.73
C GLN A 38 2.40 -10.85 7.08
N VAL A 39 1.93 -10.44 5.91
CA VAL A 39 0.90 -11.15 5.14
C VAL A 39 1.52 -11.90 3.97
N PHE A 40 1.03 -13.10 3.72
CA PHE A 40 1.39 -13.88 2.55
C PHE A 40 0.31 -13.73 1.49
N SER A 41 0.64 -14.09 0.25
CA SER A 41 -0.32 -14.05 -0.86
C SER A 41 -1.61 -14.81 -0.56
N ASN A 42 -1.54 -15.88 0.25
CA ASN A 42 -2.68 -16.70 0.60
C ASN A 42 -3.68 -15.99 1.53
N ASP A 43 -3.20 -15.11 2.40
CA ASP A 43 -4.03 -14.30 3.32
C ASP A 43 -4.86 -13.27 2.56
N LEU A 44 -4.37 -12.88 1.37
CA LEU A 44 -5.07 -11.93 0.51
C LEU A 44 -6.13 -12.60 -0.36
N ASN A 45 -6.24 -13.93 -0.45
CA ASN A 45 -7.18 -14.55 -1.40
C ASN A 45 -8.65 -14.13 -1.16
N ASP A 46 -9.07 -14.08 0.10
CA ASP A 46 -10.43 -13.70 0.49
C ASP A 46 -10.64 -12.20 0.71
N ASP A 47 -9.58 -11.39 0.54
CA ASP A 47 -9.67 -9.94 0.73
C ASP A 47 -10.60 -9.29 -0.32
N THR A 48 -11.66 -8.63 0.12
CA THR A 48 -12.63 -7.96 -0.77
C THR A 48 -12.19 -6.56 -1.20
N HIS A 49 -11.12 -6.01 -0.62
CA HIS A 49 -10.60 -4.69 -0.98
C HIS A 49 -9.96 -4.73 -2.37
N PHE A 50 -9.97 -3.59 -3.08
CA PHE A 50 -9.37 -3.48 -4.41
C PHE A 50 -7.84 -3.46 -4.34
N SER A 51 -7.28 -2.96 -3.25
CA SER A 51 -5.84 -2.91 -3.02
C SER A 51 -5.52 -3.00 -1.54
N THR A 52 -4.36 -3.55 -1.21
CA THR A 52 -3.87 -3.70 0.16
C THR A 52 -2.50 -3.06 0.26
N PHE A 53 -2.36 -2.08 1.16
CA PHE A 53 -1.09 -1.45 1.49
C PHE A 53 -0.40 -2.29 2.57
N ASP A 54 0.66 -3.00 2.18
CA ASP A 54 1.50 -3.79 3.08
C ASP A 54 2.74 -3.00 3.49
N VAL A 55 2.80 -2.64 4.77
CA VAL A 55 3.88 -1.82 5.33
C VAL A 55 5.19 -2.59 5.45
N MET A 56 5.12 -3.90 5.65
CA MET A 56 6.31 -4.76 5.78
C MET A 56 6.93 -5.08 4.42
N ALA A 57 6.13 -5.11 3.36
CA ALA A 57 6.62 -5.27 1.98
C ALA A 57 7.21 -3.99 1.38
N GLY A 58 6.93 -2.82 1.97
CA GLY A 58 7.36 -1.53 1.44
C GLY A 58 8.82 -1.20 1.77
N ILE A 59 9.59 -0.80 0.76
CA ILE A 59 10.99 -0.36 0.92
C ILE A 59 11.13 1.04 0.33
N VAL A 60 11.73 1.96 1.09
CA VAL A 60 12.09 3.30 0.60
C VAL A 60 13.56 3.30 0.21
N PHE A 61 13.84 3.49 -1.08
CA PHE A 61 15.22 3.44 -1.59
C PHE A 61 15.96 4.77 -1.40
N ASN A 62 15.24 5.90 -1.47
CA ASN A 62 15.70 7.24 -1.14
C ASN A 62 14.49 8.11 -0.76
N ASP A 63 14.71 9.34 -0.29
CA ASP A 63 13.63 10.27 0.16
C ASP A 63 12.53 10.57 -0.89
N ASN A 64 12.72 10.16 -2.14
CA ASN A 64 11.80 10.36 -3.27
C ASN A 64 11.25 9.05 -3.87
N ASN A 65 11.64 7.86 -3.41
CA ASN A 65 11.31 6.58 -4.05
C ASN A 65 10.55 5.64 -3.09
N LEU A 66 9.28 5.35 -3.38
CA LEU A 66 8.48 4.36 -2.66
C LEU A 66 8.32 3.06 -3.46
N ILE A 67 8.46 1.91 -2.78
CA ILE A 67 8.22 0.57 -3.34
C ILE A 67 6.98 -0.08 -2.68
N SER A 68 6.11 -0.55 -3.57
CA SER A 68 5.10 -1.63 -3.53
C SER A 68 3.82 -1.47 -2.68
N CYS A 69 2.71 -1.24 -3.40
CA CYS A 69 1.41 -1.86 -3.10
C CYS A 69 1.19 -3.04 -4.08
N PRO A 70 0.84 -4.25 -3.62
CA PRO A 70 0.28 -5.27 -4.50
C PRO A 70 -1.17 -4.96 -4.89
N PRO A 71 -1.48 -4.65 -6.17
CA PRO A 71 -2.84 -4.82 -6.66
C PRO A 71 -3.13 -6.29 -6.88
N LYS A 72 -4.37 -6.67 -6.58
CA LYS A 72 -4.97 -7.90 -7.07
C LYS A 72 -5.18 -7.77 -8.58
N ASN A 73 -4.47 -8.57 -9.37
CA ASN A 73 -4.90 -8.82 -10.74
C ASN A 73 -6.16 -9.69 -10.66
N LYS A 74 -7.34 -9.08 -10.72
CA LYS A 74 -8.49 -9.76 -11.33
C LYS A 74 -8.32 -9.57 -12.83
N MET A 75 -7.50 -10.42 -13.46
CA MET A 75 -7.62 -10.58 -14.91
C MET A 75 -9.01 -11.19 -15.19
N PRO A 76 -9.67 -10.78 -16.29
CA PRO A 76 -11.02 -11.23 -16.63
C PRO A 76 -11.11 -12.75 -16.79
#